data_AF-A0A8B9CB11-F1
#
_entry.id   AF-A0A8B9CB11-F1
#
_cell.length_a   1.000
_cell.length_b   1.000
_cell.length_c   1.000
_cell.angle_alpha   90.00
_cell.angle_beta   90.00
_cell.angle_gamma   90.00
#
_symmetry.space_group_name_H-M   'P 1'
#
loop_
_entity.id
_entity.type
_entity.pdbx_description
1 polymer ?
#
loop_
_entity_poly.entity_id
_entity_poly.type
_entity_poly.pdbx_seq_one_letter_code
_entity_poly.pdbx_strand_id
1 'polypeptide(L)'
;MGSDGGSGVGAMGCPVGRRGRRCECEGPEAEEEVGGGCRPPNSTAPPCSGRGHCVCGACECPPGLSGRFCECDSSACERHEGLPCGGPQRGTCECGRCRCSANFTGSGCGCSLVGDGCKRGGRECSGRGRCECGRCRCQPGFVGPFCAHCPSCPGPCQRLRDCVDCGAFGGGPLRENCSQACNRTVLWVQPPPAPPTPTLCREKAADGRILVFLIKQGGGEEEDGGDVVHPAALAAGLVAGIVAGGLLLAAGGRGWAELHDRREVRRFEQERRRARWDENNPLFRSATTTVVNPKAPPRLLSSPDAMAPGL
;
A
#
# COMPACT_ATOMS: atom_id res chain seq x y z
N MET A 1 -12.64 -5.83 52.62
CA MET A 1 -11.31 -6.14 52.05
C MET A 1 -11.11 -7.64 52.23
N GLY A 2 -11.02 -8.51 51.25
CA GLY A 2 -11.14 -8.46 49.79
C GLY A 2 -11.32 -9.92 49.34
N SER A 3 -12.13 -10.13 48.32
CA SER A 3 -12.35 -11.41 47.65
C SER A 3 -11.06 -11.91 47.00
N ASP A 4 -10.86 -13.23 46.93
CA ASP A 4 -10.31 -13.84 45.71
C ASP A 4 -10.64 -15.34 45.65
N GLY A 5 -11.74 -15.64 44.95
CA GLY A 5 -12.06 -16.96 44.44
C GLY A 5 -11.23 -17.22 43.18
N GLY A 6 -10.09 -17.89 43.37
CA GLY A 6 -9.28 -18.39 42.27
C GLY A 6 -9.96 -19.59 41.60
N SER A 7 -10.73 -19.36 40.54
CA SER A 7 -11.19 -20.40 39.63
C SER A 7 -10.03 -20.83 38.73
N GLY A 8 -9.14 -21.67 39.28
CA GLY A 8 -8.11 -22.37 38.52
C GLY A 8 -8.69 -23.69 38.01
N VAL A 9 -9.08 -23.75 36.74
CA VAL A 9 -9.40 -25.02 36.07
C VAL A 9 -8.07 -25.73 35.76
N GLY A 10 -7.49 -26.34 36.80
CA GLY A 10 -6.36 -27.25 36.70
C GLY A 10 -6.87 -28.66 36.42
N ALA A 11 -6.29 -29.33 35.43
CA ALA A 11 -6.60 -30.70 35.08
C ALA A 11 -6.52 -31.61 36.32
N MET A 12 -7.67 -32.18 36.73
CA MET A 12 -7.67 -33.25 37.72
C MET A 12 -7.08 -34.48 37.07
N GLY A 13 -5.83 -34.78 37.39
CA GLY A 13 -5.23 -36.07 37.05
C GLY A 13 -6.02 -37.17 37.74
N CYS A 14 -6.47 -38.17 36.97
CA CYS A 14 -7.16 -39.32 37.54
C CYS A 14 -6.22 -40.17 38.40
N PRO A 15 -6.75 -40.85 39.43
CA PRO A 15 -5.96 -41.82 40.20
C PRO A 15 -5.41 -42.92 39.29
N VAL A 16 -4.30 -43.52 39.70
CA VAL A 16 -3.56 -44.53 38.91
C VAL A 16 -4.50 -45.62 38.39
N GLY A 17 -4.51 -45.81 37.08
CA GLY A 17 -5.36 -46.80 36.41
C GLY A 17 -6.76 -46.31 36.03
N ARG A 18 -7.13 -45.05 36.30
CA ARG A 18 -8.40 -44.45 35.85
C ARG A 18 -8.20 -43.38 34.78
N ARG A 19 -9.19 -43.24 33.90
CA ARG A 19 -9.23 -42.29 32.77
C ARG A 19 -10.64 -41.72 32.55
N GLY A 20 -10.74 -40.63 31.80
CA GLY A 20 -12.00 -39.90 31.53
C GLY A 20 -12.11 -38.59 32.30
N ARG A 21 -13.02 -37.70 31.87
CA ARG A 21 -13.19 -36.36 32.48
C ARG A 21 -13.65 -36.42 33.94
N ARG A 22 -14.26 -37.53 34.35
CA ARG A 22 -14.71 -37.80 35.73
C ARG A 22 -14.02 -39.04 36.32
N CYS A 23 -12.95 -39.52 35.68
CA CYS A 23 -12.25 -40.75 36.06
C CYS A 23 -13.18 -41.97 36.11
N GLU A 24 -14.08 -42.07 35.13
CA GLU A 24 -15.15 -43.04 35.06
C GLU A 24 -14.74 -44.42 34.50
N CYS A 25 -13.54 -44.54 33.91
CA CYS A 25 -13.08 -45.80 33.31
C CYS A 25 -11.81 -46.33 33.95
N GLU A 26 -11.65 -47.65 34.00
CA GLU A 26 -10.47 -48.35 34.52
C GLU A 26 -9.66 -49.01 33.37
N GLY A 27 -8.33 -49.01 33.50
CA GLY A 27 -7.42 -49.96 32.82
C GLY A 27 -6.79 -49.54 31.47
N PRO A 28 -5.64 -50.15 31.12
CA PRO A 28 -4.96 -50.01 29.82
C PRO A 28 -5.68 -50.85 28.76
N GLU A 29 -5.68 -50.35 27.53
CA GLU A 29 -6.08 -51.01 26.27
C GLU A 29 -6.70 -52.42 26.39
N ALA A 30 -8.04 -52.48 26.42
CA ALA A 30 -8.78 -53.60 25.85
C ALA A 30 -9.35 -53.11 24.52
N GLU A 31 -8.60 -53.38 23.46
CA GLU A 31 -9.12 -53.45 22.11
C GLU A 31 -10.17 -54.59 22.05
N GLU A 32 -11.22 -54.37 21.27
CA GLU A 32 -12.16 -55.34 20.69
C GLU A 32 -13.59 -55.52 21.22
N GLU A 33 -14.01 -55.11 22.43
CA GLU A 33 -15.43 -55.30 22.82
C GLU A 33 -16.19 -54.01 23.23
N VAL A 34 -15.49 -52.88 23.38
CA VAL A 34 -16.10 -51.56 23.62
C VAL A 34 -15.44 -50.48 22.74
N GLY A 35 -14.93 -50.87 21.57
CA GLY A 35 -14.23 -50.00 20.61
C GLY A 35 -15.14 -49.22 19.64
N GLY A 36 -16.47 -49.34 19.78
CA GLY A 36 -17.44 -48.74 18.85
C GLY A 36 -17.79 -47.27 19.12
N GLY A 37 -17.38 -46.71 20.27
CA GLY A 37 -17.83 -45.37 20.69
C GLY A 37 -17.16 -44.20 19.94
N CYS A 38 -15.90 -44.38 19.54
CA CYS A 38 -15.05 -43.34 18.94
C CYS A 38 -14.90 -43.44 17.42
N ARG A 39 -15.61 -44.37 16.78
CA ARG A 39 -15.59 -44.55 15.33
C ARG A 39 -17.04 -44.54 14.81
N PRO A 40 -17.33 -43.92 13.66
CA PRO A 40 -18.65 -44.04 13.06
C PRO A 40 -18.93 -45.51 12.71
N PRO A 41 -20.17 -46.00 12.88
CA PRO A 41 -20.52 -47.37 12.51
C PRO A 41 -20.23 -47.60 11.02
N ASN A 42 -19.66 -48.75 10.69
CA ASN A 42 -19.24 -49.14 9.32
C ASN A 42 -18.19 -48.24 8.64
N SER A 43 -17.52 -47.34 9.36
CA SER A 43 -16.48 -46.50 8.78
C SER A 43 -15.12 -47.22 8.77
N THR A 44 -14.30 -46.97 7.74
CA THR A 44 -12.83 -47.08 7.63
C THR A 44 -11.96 -46.36 8.65
N ALA A 45 -12.51 -45.25 9.14
CA ALA A 45 -11.70 -44.16 9.64
C ALA A 45 -11.01 -44.51 10.97
N PRO A 46 -9.81 -43.96 11.22
CA PRO A 46 -9.21 -44.03 12.54
C PRO A 46 -10.17 -43.43 13.60
N PRO A 47 -10.11 -43.90 14.85
CA PRO A 47 -10.91 -43.34 15.93
C PRO A 47 -10.71 -41.82 16.04
N CYS A 48 -11.79 -41.10 16.31
CA CYS A 48 -11.79 -39.62 16.40
C CYS A 48 -11.24 -38.94 15.14
N SER A 49 -11.50 -39.52 13.96
CA SER A 49 -11.00 -39.05 12.66
C SER A 49 -9.48 -38.91 12.57
N GLY A 50 -8.74 -39.52 13.51
CA GLY A 50 -7.29 -39.35 13.64
C GLY A 50 -6.85 -37.96 14.11
N ARG A 51 -7.78 -37.12 14.57
CA ARG A 51 -7.53 -35.73 14.96
C ARG A 51 -7.74 -35.46 16.45
N GLY A 52 -8.09 -36.47 17.24
CA GLY A 52 -8.31 -36.36 18.68
C GLY A 52 -7.99 -37.66 19.43
N HIS A 53 -8.20 -37.64 20.75
CA HIS A 53 -7.94 -38.80 21.60
C HIS A 53 -9.24 -39.50 21.98
N CYS A 54 -9.30 -40.83 21.82
CA CYS A 54 -10.43 -41.63 22.28
C CYS A 54 -10.23 -41.97 23.76
N VAL A 55 -11.09 -41.41 24.62
CA VAL A 55 -11.07 -41.66 26.06
C VAL A 55 -12.46 -42.14 26.46
N CYS A 56 -12.55 -43.31 27.08
CA CYS A 56 -13.84 -43.84 27.56
C CYS A 56 -14.93 -43.98 26.47
N GLY A 57 -14.56 -44.25 25.22
CA GLY A 57 -15.53 -44.35 24.11
C GLY A 57 -16.08 -43.01 23.62
N ALA A 58 -15.53 -41.87 24.08
CA ALA A 58 -15.82 -40.53 23.57
C ALA A 58 -14.53 -39.87 23.05
N CYS A 59 -14.68 -39.00 22.05
CA CYS A 59 -13.55 -38.27 21.48
C CYS A 59 -13.30 -36.95 22.21
N GLU A 60 -12.06 -36.75 22.63
CA GLU A 60 -11.55 -35.46 23.10
C GLU A 60 -10.87 -34.73 21.94
N CYS A 61 -11.53 -33.66 21.47
CA CYS A 61 -11.08 -32.89 20.33
C CYS A 61 -10.12 -31.75 20.73
N PRO A 62 -9.08 -31.47 19.93
CA PRO A 62 -8.25 -30.28 20.08
C PRO A 62 -9.06 -28.99 19.91
N PRO A 63 -8.55 -27.84 20.39
CA PRO A 63 -9.17 -26.55 20.13
C PRO A 63 -9.30 -26.29 18.62
N GLY A 64 -10.48 -25.82 18.20
CA GLY A 64 -10.82 -25.56 16.78
C GLY A 64 -11.53 -26.74 16.08
N LEU A 65 -11.43 -27.93 16.65
CA LEU A 65 -12.13 -29.14 16.18
C LEU A 65 -13.36 -29.43 17.02
N SER A 66 -14.39 -29.92 16.35
CA SER A 66 -15.69 -30.24 16.95
C SER A 66 -16.29 -31.48 16.29
N GLY A 67 -17.46 -31.90 16.76
CA GLY A 67 -18.13 -33.12 16.30
C GLY A 67 -17.86 -34.31 17.23
N ARG A 68 -18.67 -35.36 17.08
CA ARG A 68 -18.62 -36.55 17.95
C ARG A 68 -17.32 -37.32 17.78
N PHE A 69 -16.71 -37.21 16.60
CA PHE A 69 -15.50 -37.89 16.20
C PHE A 69 -14.42 -36.89 15.75
N CYS A 70 -14.48 -35.63 16.21
CA CYS A 70 -13.56 -34.56 15.83
C CYS A 70 -13.45 -34.33 14.32
N GLU A 71 -14.53 -34.60 13.59
CA GLU A 71 -14.62 -34.53 12.14
C GLU A 71 -14.77 -33.09 11.62
N CYS A 72 -15.22 -32.16 12.46
CA CYS A 72 -15.56 -30.81 12.07
C CYS A 72 -14.46 -29.80 12.41
N ASP A 73 -13.85 -29.23 11.37
CA ASP A 73 -12.92 -28.11 11.51
C ASP A 73 -13.64 -26.78 11.29
N SER A 74 -13.76 -26.00 12.36
CA SER A 74 -14.45 -24.69 12.34
C SER A 74 -13.56 -23.56 11.79
N SER A 75 -12.32 -23.87 11.42
CA SER A 75 -11.34 -22.93 10.87
C SER A 75 -11.05 -23.16 9.38
N ALA A 76 -11.48 -24.31 8.84
CA ALA A 76 -11.24 -24.74 7.46
C ALA A 76 -12.26 -24.22 6.44
N CYS A 77 -13.17 -23.32 6.83
CA CYS A 77 -14.08 -22.70 5.89
C CYS A 77 -13.37 -21.83 4.85
N GLU A 78 -14.05 -21.63 3.70
CA GLU A 78 -13.60 -20.71 2.66
C GLU A 78 -13.36 -19.30 3.22
N ARG A 79 -12.28 -18.67 2.76
CA ARG A 79 -11.85 -17.37 3.26
C ARG A 79 -12.19 -16.28 2.27
N HIS A 80 -12.72 -15.19 2.79
CA HIS A 80 -12.90 -13.95 2.04
C HIS A 80 -12.10 -12.85 2.75
N GLU A 81 -11.27 -12.13 2.00
CA GLU A 81 -10.33 -11.13 2.55
C GLU A 81 -9.44 -11.70 3.69
N GLY A 82 -9.05 -12.97 3.57
CA GLY A 82 -8.21 -13.68 4.55
C GLY A 82 -8.96 -14.23 5.78
N LEU A 83 -10.23 -13.88 5.96
CA LEU A 83 -11.03 -14.30 7.12
C LEU A 83 -11.98 -15.46 6.75
N PRO A 84 -12.13 -16.49 7.59
CA PRO A 84 -13.12 -17.55 7.39
C PRO A 84 -14.51 -16.95 7.30
N CYS A 85 -15.26 -17.28 6.24
CA CYS A 85 -16.60 -16.74 5.98
C CYS A 85 -16.67 -15.21 5.92
N GLY A 86 -15.57 -14.53 5.60
CA GLY A 86 -15.48 -13.07 5.58
C GLY A 86 -15.53 -12.43 6.97
N GLY A 87 -15.34 -13.23 8.02
CA GLY A 87 -15.37 -12.79 9.41
C GLY A 87 -16.75 -12.89 10.06
N PRO A 88 -16.82 -12.71 11.39
CA PRO A 88 -18.01 -13.00 12.20
C PRO A 88 -19.22 -12.10 11.87
N GLN A 89 -19.00 -10.93 11.26
CA GLN A 89 -20.08 -10.03 10.83
C GLN A 89 -20.79 -10.54 9.57
N ARG A 90 -20.07 -11.31 8.74
CA ARG A 90 -20.56 -11.79 7.44
C ARG A 90 -21.06 -13.22 7.50
N GLY A 91 -20.47 -14.05 8.34
CA GLY A 91 -20.92 -15.41 8.56
C GLY A 91 -20.15 -16.14 9.65
N THR A 92 -20.70 -17.29 10.06
CA THR A 92 -20.06 -18.20 11.03
C THR A 92 -19.69 -19.49 10.30
N CYS A 93 -18.52 -20.04 10.62
CA CYS A 93 -18.09 -21.32 10.08
C CYS A 93 -18.69 -22.48 10.90
N GLU A 94 -19.48 -23.31 10.24
CA GLU A 94 -20.10 -24.51 10.81
C GLU A 94 -19.55 -25.74 10.06
N CYS A 95 -18.61 -26.46 10.67
CA CYS A 95 -18.05 -27.72 10.15
C CYS A 95 -17.60 -27.65 8.66
N GLY A 96 -16.76 -26.66 8.32
CA GLY A 96 -16.25 -26.49 6.95
C GLY A 96 -17.22 -25.81 5.97
N ARG A 97 -18.42 -25.41 6.41
CA ARG A 97 -19.37 -24.64 5.59
C ARG A 97 -19.68 -23.30 6.24
N CYS A 98 -19.71 -22.24 5.44
CA CYS A 98 -20.10 -20.92 5.92
C CYS A 98 -21.61 -20.78 6.00
N ARG A 99 -22.09 -20.39 7.18
CA ARG A 99 -23.45 -19.90 7.38
C ARG A 99 -23.43 -18.39 7.37
N CYS A 100 -23.89 -17.81 6.26
CA CYS A 100 -23.87 -16.36 6.06
C CYS A 100 -24.95 -15.64 6.88
N SER A 101 -24.63 -14.43 7.30
CA SER A 101 -25.56 -13.46 7.86
C SER A 101 -26.58 -13.03 6.80
N ALA A 102 -27.74 -12.50 7.22
CA ALA A 102 -28.87 -12.19 6.33
C ALA A 102 -28.55 -11.30 5.11
N ASN A 103 -27.51 -10.47 5.21
CA ASN A 103 -27.09 -9.52 4.17
C ASN A 103 -25.93 -10.03 3.30
N PHE A 104 -25.51 -11.28 3.46
CA PHE A 104 -24.38 -11.85 2.73
C PHE A 104 -24.73 -13.20 2.10
N THR A 105 -24.08 -13.50 0.97
CA THR A 105 -24.25 -14.76 0.24
C THR A 105 -22.93 -15.26 -0.35
N GLY A 106 -22.97 -16.43 -0.97
CA GLY A 106 -21.81 -17.14 -1.51
C GLY A 106 -21.17 -18.10 -0.51
N SER A 107 -20.34 -19.01 -1.01
CA SER A 107 -19.70 -20.07 -0.22
C SER A 107 -18.77 -19.56 0.88
N GLY A 108 -18.17 -18.37 0.71
CA GLY A 108 -17.37 -17.66 1.70
C GLY A 108 -18.02 -16.39 2.28
N CYS A 109 -19.33 -16.17 2.09
CA CYS A 109 -20.07 -14.98 2.54
C CYS A 109 -19.49 -13.61 2.13
N GLY A 110 -18.76 -13.57 1.02
CA GLY A 110 -18.14 -12.34 0.51
C GLY A 110 -19.11 -11.41 -0.22
N CYS A 111 -20.22 -11.93 -0.75
CA CYS A 111 -21.13 -11.19 -1.58
C CYS A 111 -22.17 -10.44 -0.73
N SER A 112 -22.12 -9.11 -0.70
CA SER A 112 -23.15 -8.30 -0.03
C SER A 112 -24.44 -8.27 -0.85
N LEU A 113 -25.57 -8.52 -0.18
CA LEU A 113 -26.93 -8.34 -0.70
C LEU A 113 -27.43 -6.89 -0.54
N VAL A 114 -26.72 -6.08 0.25
CA VAL A 114 -27.04 -4.66 0.41
C VAL A 114 -26.53 -3.91 -0.83
N GLY A 115 -27.47 -3.49 -1.68
CA GLY A 115 -27.20 -2.84 -2.98
C GLY A 115 -26.74 -1.38 -2.91
N ASP A 116 -26.28 -0.90 -1.75
CA ASP A 116 -25.88 0.51 -1.58
C ASP A 116 -24.69 0.87 -2.47
N GLY A 117 -23.74 -0.06 -2.64
CA GLY A 117 -22.60 0.10 -3.56
C GLY A 117 -22.99 0.23 -5.04
N CYS A 118 -24.24 -0.07 -5.41
CA CYS A 118 -24.73 -0.02 -6.78
C CYS A 118 -25.66 1.16 -7.06
N LYS A 119 -26.02 1.97 -6.06
CA LYS A 119 -26.96 3.08 -6.21
C LYS A 119 -26.23 4.41 -6.33
N ARG A 120 -26.51 5.17 -7.40
CA ARG A 120 -26.07 6.55 -7.56
C ARG A 120 -27.25 7.41 -7.98
N GLY A 121 -27.53 8.49 -7.26
CA GLY A 121 -28.70 9.35 -7.51
C GLY A 121 -30.04 8.62 -7.36
N GLY A 122 -30.12 7.67 -6.41
CA GLY A 122 -31.35 6.91 -6.11
C GLY A 122 -31.69 5.78 -7.09
N ARG A 123 -30.93 5.58 -8.17
CA ARG A 123 -31.15 4.48 -9.13
C ARG A 123 -30.03 3.45 -9.06
N GLU A 124 -30.41 2.18 -8.97
CA GLU A 124 -29.48 1.06 -9.06
C GLU A 124 -28.90 0.96 -10.48
N CYS A 125 -27.57 0.98 -10.59
CA CYS A 125 -26.84 0.85 -11.85
C CYS A 125 -27.37 1.77 -12.96
N SER A 126 -27.79 2.98 -12.58
CA SER A 126 -28.39 3.98 -13.49
C SER A 126 -29.61 3.45 -14.27
N GLY A 127 -30.27 2.38 -13.80
CA GLY A 127 -31.38 1.68 -14.47
C GLY A 127 -30.97 0.84 -15.68
N ARG A 128 -29.66 0.62 -15.88
CA ARG A 128 -29.07 0.02 -17.09
C ARG A 128 -28.20 -1.21 -16.76
N GLY A 129 -28.50 -1.86 -15.66
CA GLY A 129 -27.78 -3.02 -15.16
C GLY A 129 -28.47 -3.65 -13.96
N ARG A 130 -27.86 -4.70 -13.41
CA ARG A 130 -28.28 -5.33 -12.15
C ARG A 130 -27.13 -5.29 -11.15
N CYS A 131 -27.42 -5.08 -9.87
CA CYS A 131 -26.41 -5.18 -8.83
C CYS A 131 -26.11 -6.66 -8.50
N GLU A 132 -24.84 -7.05 -8.67
CA GLU A 132 -24.33 -8.37 -8.28
C GLU A 132 -23.16 -8.15 -7.31
N CYS A 133 -23.33 -8.58 -6.05
CA CYS A 133 -22.31 -8.47 -4.99
C CYS A 133 -21.74 -7.06 -4.78
N GLY A 134 -22.60 -6.03 -4.82
CA GLY A 134 -22.19 -4.64 -4.65
C GLY A 134 -21.52 -4.01 -5.88
N ARG A 135 -21.55 -4.70 -7.04
CA ARG A 135 -21.03 -4.18 -8.31
C ARG A 135 -22.08 -4.29 -9.41
N CYS A 136 -22.14 -3.29 -10.28
CA CYS A 136 -23.10 -3.30 -11.38
C CYS A 136 -22.65 -4.19 -12.53
N ARG A 137 -23.52 -5.11 -12.93
CA ARG A 137 -23.45 -5.81 -14.21
C ARG A 137 -24.28 -5.07 -15.24
N CYS A 138 -23.60 -4.43 -16.18
CA CYS A 138 -24.25 -3.57 -17.17
C CYS A 138 -24.93 -4.35 -18.30
N GLN A 139 -25.98 -3.75 -18.85
CA GLN A 139 -26.57 -4.18 -20.12
C GLN A 139 -25.59 -3.90 -21.28
N PRO A 140 -25.69 -4.63 -22.40
CA PRO A 140 -24.84 -4.40 -23.57
C PRO A 140 -24.88 -2.93 -24.02
N GLY A 141 -23.70 -2.36 -24.32
CA GLY A 141 -23.55 -0.97 -24.75
C GLY A 141 -23.38 0.05 -23.61
N PHE A 142 -23.54 -0.35 -22.35
CA PHE A 142 -23.29 0.49 -21.18
C PHE A 142 -22.06 0.02 -20.40
N VAL A 143 -21.28 0.98 -19.91
CA VAL A 143 -20.01 0.74 -19.21
C VAL A 143 -19.86 1.65 -17.99
N GLY A 144 -18.85 1.34 -17.18
CA GLY A 144 -18.52 2.06 -15.95
C GLY A 144 -19.14 1.43 -14.70
N PRO A 145 -18.74 1.89 -13.50
CA PRO A 145 -19.11 1.27 -12.23
C PRO A 145 -20.61 1.29 -11.94
N PHE A 146 -21.36 2.22 -12.54
CA PHE A 146 -22.80 2.39 -12.37
C PHE A 146 -23.57 2.32 -13.70
N CYS A 147 -22.96 1.79 -14.78
CA CYS A 147 -23.59 1.64 -16.10
C CYS A 147 -24.15 2.94 -16.71
N ALA A 148 -23.58 4.09 -16.32
CA ALA A 148 -24.04 5.39 -16.77
C ALA A 148 -23.53 5.75 -18.17
N HIS A 149 -22.33 5.27 -18.54
CA HIS A 149 -21.67 5.66 -19.78
C HIS A 149 -22.07 4.75 -20.93
N CYS A 150 -22.39 5.34 -22.08
CA CYS A 150 -22.74 4.63 -23.31
C CYS A 150 -21.83 5.14 -24.43
N PRO A 151 -20.76 4.40 -24.80
CA PRO A 151 -19.81 4.84 -25.82
C PRO A 151 -20.45 5.02 -27.20
N SER A 152 -21.47 4.23 -27.50
CA SER A 152 -22.20 4.27 -28.77
C SER A 152 -23.28 5.37 -28.80
N CYS A 153 -23.61 5.98 -27.66
CA CYS A 153 -24.60 7.04 -27.61
C CYS A 153 -23.93 8.37 -27.96
N PRO A 154 -24.58 9.23 -28.77
CA PRO A 154 -24.05 10.54 -29.11
C PRO A 154 -23.77 11.32 -27.83
N GLY A 155 -22.49 11.69 -27.63
CA GLY A 155 -22.06 12.51 -26.52
C GLY A 155 -22.67 13.93 -26.58
N PRO A 156 -22.48 14.74 -25.54
CA PRO A 156 -22.97 16.12 -25.52
C PRO A 156 -22.45 16.95 -26.71
N CYS A 157 -21.20 16.74 -27.16
CA CYS A 157 -20.66 17.37 -28.37
C CYS A 157 -21.47 17.00 -29.62
N GLN A 158 -21.67 15.71 -29.90
CA GLN A 158 -22.46 15.25 -31.05
C GLN A 158 -23.90 15.76 -31.01
N ARG A 159 -24.55 15.78 -29.84
CA ARG A 159 -25.93 16.27 -29.71
C ARG A 159 -26.07 17.77 -30.00
N LEU A 160 -25.05 18.55 -29.65
CA LEU A 160 -25.05 20.00 -29.85
C LEU A 160 -24.49 20.40 -31.22
N ARG A 161 -23.85 19.49 -31.95
CA ARG A 161 -23.24 19.73 -33.26
C ARG A 161 -24.19 20.45 -34.22
N ASP A 162 -25.39 19.91 -34.42
CA ASP A 162 -26.33 20.45 -35.41
C ASP A 162 -26.91 21.80 -34.97
N CYS A 163 -27.04 22.02 -33.64
CA CYS A 163 -27.40 23.31 -33.07
C CYS A 163 -26.31 24.38 -33.21
N VAL A 164 -25.04 23.97 -33.08
CA VAL A 164 -23.89 24.86 -33.30
C VAL A 164 -23.80 25.25 -34.78
N ASP A 165 -23.99 24.29 -35.70
CA ASP A 165 -23.95 24.56 -37.14
C ASP A 165 -25.05 25.55 -37.57
N CYS A 166 -26.31 25.28 -37.16
CA CYS A 166 -27.42 26.16 -37.53
C CYS A 166 -27.36 27.51 -36.80
N GLY A 167 -26.99 27.53 -35.51
CA GLY A 167 -27.02 28.73 -34.69
C GLY A 167 -25.87 29.70 -34.97
N ALA A 168 -24.68 29.19 -35.30
CA ALA A 168 -23.52 30.04 -35.60
C ALA A 168 -23.38 30.36 -37.10
N PHE A 169 -23.77 29.43 -37.98
CA PHE A 169 -23.50 29.54 -39.41
C PHE A 169 -24.74 29.45 -40.31
N GLY A 170 -25.94 29.26 -39.75
CA GLY A 170 -27.15 29.03 -40.54
C GLY A 170 -27.05 27.76 -41.40
N GLY A 171 -26.20 26.81 -40.99
CA GLY A 171 -25.92 25.57 -41.72
C GLY A 171 -26.66 24.36 -41.15
N GLY A 172 -26.29 23.19 -41.64
CA GLY A 172 -26.71 21.90 -41.09
C GLY A 172 -28.18 21.51 -41.33
N PRO A 173 -28.58 20.34 -40.82
CA PRO A 173 -29.92 19.79 -41.04
C PRO A 173 -31.02 20.56 -40.29
N LEU A 174 -30.65 21.32 -39.26
CA LEU A 174 -31.59 22.11 -38.44
C LEU A 174 -31.78 23.55 -38.94
N ARG A 175 -31.24 23.92 -40.11
CA ARG A 175 -31.28 25.29 -40.65
C ARG A 175 -32.67 25.94 -40.60
N GLU A 176 -33.69 25.24 -41.09
CA GLU A 176 -35.06 25.79 -41.22
C GLU A 176 -35.80 25.91 -39.87
N ASN A 177 -35.37 25.15 -38.85
CA ASN A 177 -36.00 25.05 -37.53
C ASN A 177 -34.93 25.18 -36.42
N CYS A 178 -33.99 26.10 -36.56
CA CYS A 178 -32.89 26.17 -35.60
C CYS A 178 -33.38 26.63 -34.23
N SER A 179 -34.20 27.68 -34.19
CA SER A 179 -34.68 28.31 -32.95
C SER A 179 -35.57 27.40 -32.10
N GLN A 180 -36.42 26.57 -32.72
CA GLN A 180 -37.30 25.65 -32.00
C GLN A 180 -36.60 24.32 -31.67
N ALA A 181 -35.75 23.77 -32.55
CA ALA A 181 -34.98 22.57 -32.25
C ALA A 181 -33.92 22.80 -31.16
N CYS A 182 -33.35 24.00 -31.08
CA CYS A 182 -32.27 24.37 -30.16
C CYS A 182 -32.71 25.36 -29.08
N ASN A 183 -34.00 25.41 -28.75
CA ASN A 183 -34.59 26.38 -27.81
C ASN A 183 -34.02 26.35 -26.37
N ARG A 184 -33.32 25.26 -26.01
CA ARG A 184 -32.67 25.05 -24.71
C ARG A 184 -31.16 25.31 -24.75
N THR A 185 -30.63 25.82 -25.85
CA THR A 185 -29.20 26.05 -26.03
C THR A 185 -28.95 27.52 -26.36
N VAL A 186 -28.16 28.19 -25.53
CA VAL A 186 -27.70 29.55 -25.80
C VAL A 186 -26.32 29.48 -26.45
N LEU A 187 -26.19 30.09 -27.63
CA LEU A 187 -24.97 30.03 -28.42
C LEU A 187 -24.27 31.40 -28.44
N TRP A 188 -22.95 31.40 -28.26
CA TRP A 188 -22.11 32.60 -28.31
C TRP A 188 -20.95 32.37 -29.27
N VAL A 189 -20.87 33.18 -30.33
CA VAL A 189 -19.80 33.09 -31.33
C VAL A 189 -18.63 33.97 -30.88
N GLN A 190 -17.44 33.38 -30.76
CA GLN A 190 -16.21 34.13 -30.51
C GLN A 190 -15.41 34.33 -31.81
N PRO A 191 -14.71 35.47 -31.95
CA PRO A 191 -13.82 35.70 -33.07
C PRO A 191 -12.62 34.72 -33.03
N PRO A 192 -12.11 34.27 -34.19
CA PRO A 192 -10.93 33.40 -34.25
C PRO A 192 -9.65 34.14 -33.80
N PRO A 193 -8.64 33.43 -33.26
CA PRO A 193 -8.57 31.97 -33.05
C PRO A 193 -9.18 31.52 -31.72
N ALA A 194 -9.75 30.31 -31.71
CA ALA A 194 -10.21 29.69 -30.47
C ALA A 194 -9.02 29.40 -29.53
N PRO A 195 -9.16 29.61 -28.20
CA PRO A 195 -8.10 29.31 -27.25
C PRO A 195 -7.76 27.80 -27.29
N PRO A 196 -6.48 27.41 -27.24
CA PRO A 196 -6.09 26.00 -27.26
C PRO A 196 -6.38 25.35 -25.90
N THR A 197 -7.59 24.86 -25.69
CA THR A 197 -7.98 24.16 -24.45
C THR A 197 -8.35 22.69 -24.72
N PRO A 198 -8.02 21.76 -23.81
CA PRO A 198 -8.28 20.33 -23.99
C PRO A 198 -9.77 19.94 -23.91
N THR A 199 -10.65 20.87 -23.55
CA THR A 199 -12.09 20.63 -23.30
C THR A 199 -13.01 21.05 -24.46
N LEU A 200 -12.45 21.36 -25.63
CA LEU A 200 -13.21 21.75 -26.81
C LEU A 200 -13.84 20.54 -27.50
N CYS A 201 -15.13 20.63 -27.80
CA CYS A 201 -15.80 19.75 -28.75
C CYS A 201 -15.27 20.05 -30.15
N ARG A 202 -14.92 19.00 -30.88
CA ARG A 202 -14.48 19.08 -32.28
C ARG A 202 -15.33 18.11 -33.10
N GLU A 203 -16.28 18.66 -33.83
CA GLU A 203 -17.28 17.88 -34.58
C GLU A 203 -17.26 18.24 -36.05
N LYS A 204 -17.58 17.29 -36.93
CA LYS A 204 -17.66 17.51 -38.38
C LYS A 204 -19.09 17.83 -38.80
N ALA A 205 -19.31 19.01 -39.38
CA ALA A 205 -20.57 19.44 -39.96
C ALA A 205 -20.95 18.60 -41.20
N ALA A 206 -22.22 18.71 -41.62
CA ALA A 206 -22.73 17.95 -42.76
C ALA A 206 -22.03 18.29 -44.09
N ASP A 207 -21.55 19.52 -44.24
CA ASP A 207 -20.79 20.01 -45.40
C ASP A 207 -19.27 19.77 -45.30
N GLY A 208 -18.82 19.10 -44.23
CA GLY A 208 -17.43 18.73 -44.03
C GLY A 208 -16.58 19.74 -43.26
N ARG A 209 -17.10 20.91 -42.88
CA ARG A 209 -16.42 21.86 -41.99
C ARG A 209 -16.23 21.26 -40.60
N ILE A 210 -15.18 21.68 -39.88
CA ILE A 210 -14.97 21.29 -38.48
C ILE A 210 -15.48 22.40 -37.58
N LEU A 211 -16.47 22.08 -36.75
CA LEU A 211 -17.01 22.94 -35.71
C LEU A 211 -16.19 22.74 -34.44
N VAL A 212 -15.70 23.84 -33.86
CA VAL A 212 -14.96 23.86 -32.61
C VAL A 212 -15.72 24.73 -31.62
N PHE A 213 -16.17 24.14 -30.51
CA PHE A 213 -16.98 24.84 -29.52
C PHE A 213 -16.78 24.28 -28.11
N LEU A 214 -17.08 25.07 -27.09
CA LEU A 214 -17.09 24.64 -25.69
C LEU A 214 -18.51 24.59 -25.15
N ILE A 215 -18.77 23.67 -24.21
CA ILE A 215 -20.08 23.54 -23.56
C ILE A 215 -19.93 24.03 -22.11
N LYS A 216 -20.62 25.11 -21.75
CA LYS A 216 -20.82 25.53 -20.35
C LYS A 216 -22.20 25.07 -19.90
N GLN A 217 -22.30 24.30 -18.81
CA GLN A 217 -23.60 24.01 -18.22
C GLN A 217 -24.07 25.21 -17.40
N GLY A 218 -25.25 25.74 -17.73
CA GLY A 218 -25.90 26.81 -16.97
C GLY A 218 -26.78 26.22 -15.88
N GLY A 219 -26.26 26.14 -14.66
CA GLY A 219 -27.02 25.71 -13.50
C GLY A 219 -26.18 25.66 -12.22
N GLY A 220 -26.25 26.74 -11.44
CA GLY A 220 -26.14 26.75 -9.96
C GLY A 220 -24.82 26.39 -9.32
N GLU A 221 -24.25 27.38 -8.62
CA GLU A 221 -23.05 27.35 -7.76
C GLU A 221 -21.70 27.25 -8.50
N GLU A 222 -20.96 28.36 -8.43
CA GLU A 222 -19.51 28.37 -8.40
C GLU A 222 -19.05 27.36 -7.34
N GLU A 223 -18.73 26.13 -7.76
CA GLU A 223 -17.62 25.45 -7.12
C GLU A 223 -16.37 26.19 -7.56
N ASP A 224 -15.86 26.93 -6.58
CA ASP A 224 -14.55 27.54 -6.48
C ASP A 224 -13.53 26.90 -7.40
N GLY A 225 -12.77 27.75 -8.08
CA GLY A 225 -11.72 27.37 -8.99
C GLY A 225 -10.78 26.39 -8.30
N GLY A 226 -10.99 25.11 -8.54
CA GLY A 226 -10.00 24.08 -8.24
C GLY A 226 -8.79 24.44 -9.08
N ASP A 227 -7.80 25.06 -8.44
CA ASP A 227 -6.50 25.34 -9.01
C ASP A 227 -6.07 24.09 -9.77
N VAL A 228 -6.06 24.19 -11.09
CA VAL A 228 -5.46 23.18 -11.95
C VAL A 228 -3.98 23.29 -11.66
N VAL A 229 -3.56 22.57 -10.64
CA VAL A 229 -2.15 22.41 -10.31
C VAL A 229 -1.54 21.76 -11.53
N HIS A 230 -0.88 22.58 -12.36
CA HIS A 230 -0.21 22.10 -13.55
C HIS A 230 0.73 20.99 -13.09
N PRO A 231 0.64 19.76 -13.63
CA PRO A 231 1.52 18.67 -13.23
C PRO A 231 3.00 19.04 -13.43
N ALA A 232 3.29 19.96 -14.35
CA ALA A 232 4.61 20.57 -14.53
C ALA A 232 5.08 21.42 -13.33
N ALA A 233 4.19 22.13 -12.64
CA ALA A 233 4.54 22.95 -11.48
C ALA A 233 4.88 22.08 -10.25
N LEU A 234 4.16 20.97 -10.03
CA LEU A 234 4.49 19.98 -8.99
C LEU A 234 5.83 19.30 -9.29
N ALA A 235 6.05 18.90 -10.54
CA ALA A 235 7.31 18.28 -10.95
C ALA A 235 8.49 19.24 -10.79
N ALA A 236 8.34 20.51 -11.18
CA ALA A 236 9.38 21.53 -11.02
C ALA A 236 9.69 21.81 -9.55
N GLY A 237 8.66 21.89 -8.69
CA GLY A 237 8.82 22.10 -7.25
C GLY A 237 9.55 20.94 -6.56
N LEU A 238 9.21 19.69 -6.88
CA LEU A 238 9.89 18.51 -6.34
C LEU A 238 11.37 18.46 -6.76
N VAL A 239 11.66 18.70 -8.04
CA VAL A 239 13.04 18.70 -8.55
C VAL A 239 13.86 19.82 -7.89
N ALA A 240 13.31 21.04 -7.81
CA ALA A 240 13.99 22.15 -7.16
C ALA A 240 14.25 21.88 -5.66
N GLY A 241 13.28 21.28 -4.96
CA GLY A 241 13.41 20.90 -3.56
C GLY A 241 14.51 19.85 -3.32
N ILE A 242 14.59 18.82 -4.14
CA ILE A 242 15.63 17.78 -4.04
C ILE A 242 17.02 18.39 -4.28
N VAL A 243 17.15 19.23 -5.31
CA VAL A 243 18.42 19.90 -5.62
C VAL A 243 18.85 20.83 -4.49
N ALA A 244 17.93 21.64 -3.97
CA ALA A 244 18.21 22.55 -2.85
C ALA A 244 18.57 21.78 -1.56
N GLY A 245 17.84 20.71 -1.25
CA GLY A 245 18.13 19.84 -0.11
C GLY A 245 19.51 19.19 -0.22
N GLY A 246 19.86 18.68 -1.41
CA GLY A 246 21.20 18.12 -1.68
C GLY A 246 22.32 19.15 -1.51
N LEU A 247 22.13 20.38 -2.01
CA LEU A 247 23.09 21.46 -1.84
C LEU A 247 23.27 21.88 -0.38
N LEU A 248 22.18 21.93 0.40
CA LEU A 248 22.23 22.25 1.83
C LEU A 248 22.95 21.16 2.63
N LEU A 249 22.70 19.89 2.34
CA LEU A 249 23.41 18.78 2.98
C LEU A 249 24.90 18.79 2.62
N ALA A 250 25.25 19.06 1.36
CA ALA A 250 26.65 19.19 0.95
C ALA A 250 27.37 20.38 1.61
N ALA A 251 26.70 21.53 1.68
CA ALA A 251 27.24 22.72 2.37
C ALA A 251 27.37 22.49 3.87
N GLY A 252 26.37 21.86 4.51
CA GLY A 252 26.40 21.47 5.91
C GLY A 252 27.52 20.47 6.21
N GLY A 253 27.71 19.46 5.36
CA GLY A 253 28.79 18.49 5.47
C GLY A 253 30.18 19.14 5.35
N ARG A 254 30.37 20.04 4.37
CA ARG A 254 31.61 20.83 4.25
C ARG A 254 31.85 21.73 5.45
N GLY A 255 30.81 22.41 5.94
CA GLY A 255 30.91 23.26 7.12
C GLY A 255 31.25 22.48 8.40
N TRP A 256 30.64 21.29 8.57
CA TRP A 256 30.94 20.41 9.68
C TRP A 256 32.38 19.87 9.61
N ALA A 257 32.83 19.42 8.44
CA ALA A 257 34.21 18.95 8.22
C ALA A 257 35.23 20.06 8.51
N GLU A 258 35.02 21.27 7.97
CA GLU A 258 35.89 22.43 8.23
C GLU A 258 35.93 22.80 9.72
N LEU A 259 34.79 22.72 10.41
CA LEU A 259 34.74 22.97 11.85
C LEU A 259 35.44 21.87 12.65
N HIS A 260 35.29 20.62 12.24
CA HIS A 260 35.94 19.47 12.86
C HIS A 260 37.45 19.56 12.72
N ASP A 261 37.95 19.77 11.50
CA ASP A 261 39.38 19.96 11.21
C ASP A 261 39.96 21.12 12.03
N ARG A 262 39.27 22.27 12.10
CA ARG A 262 39.72 23.40 12.93
C ARG A 262 39.77 23.06 14.42
N ARG A 263 38.82 22.27 14.92
CA ARG A 263 38.81 21.83 16.33
C ARG A 263 39.97 20.88 16.60
N GLU A 264 40.22 19.93 15.71
CA GLU A 264 41.33 18.99 15.83
C GLU A 264 42.68 19.68 15.74
N VAL A 265 42.87 20.64 14.82
CA VAL A 265 44.10 21.43 14.74
C VAL A 265 44.34 22.20 16.04
N ARG A 266 43.32 22.87 16.59
CA ARG A 266 43.45 23.57 17.89
C ARG A 266 43.83 22.62 19.02
N ARG A 267 43.24 21.43 19.05
CA ARG A 267 43.56 20.39 20.04
C ARG A 267 45.00 19.91 19.86
N PHE A 268 45.41 19.61 18.63
CA PHE A 268 46.76 19.16 18.31
C PHE A 268 47.81 20.21 18.66
N GLU A 269 47.56 21.49 18.40
CA GLU A 269 48.46 22.58 18.81
C GLU A 269 48.58 22.69 20.33
N GLN A 270 47.50 22.47 21.09
CA GLN A 270 47.55 22.43 22.55
C GLN A 270 48.35 21.23 23.06
N GLU A 271 48.16 20.05 22.47
CA GLU A 271 48.93 18.84 22.79
C GLU A 271 50.42 19.05 22.46
N ARG A 272 50.76 19.62 21.30
CA ARG A 272 52.15 19.97 20.95
C ARG A 272 52.78 20.97 21.92
N ARG A 273 52.05 21.98 22.40
CA ARG A 273 52.57 22.94 23.38
C ARG A 273 52.77 22.32 24.77
N ARG A 274 51.96 21.32 25.13
CA ARG A 274 52.04 20.60 26.41
C ARG A 274 52.99 19.40 26.36
N ALA A 275 53.35 18.93 25.17
CA ALA A 275 54.32 17.87 24.97
C ALA A 275 55.70 18.36 25.45
N ARG A 276 56.11 17.88 26.62
CA ARG A 276 57.45 18.03 27.15
C ARG A 276 58.27 16.84 26.65
N TRP A 277 59.31 17.10 25.88
CA TRP A 277 60.26 16.07 25.45
C TRP A 277 61.11 15.68 26.66
N ASP A 278 61.11 14.40 27.02
CA ASP A 278 62.00 13.86 28.04
C ASP A 278 63.37 13.62 27.39
N GLU A 279 64.41 14.29 27.88
CA GLU A 279 65.74 14.38 27.24
C GLU A 279 66.53 13.07 27.32
N ASN A 280 66.04 12.09 28.09
CA ASN A 280 66.62 10.75 28.22
C ASN A 280 65.78 9.72 27.45
N ASN A 281 65.95 9.63 26.13
CA ASN A 281 65.40 8.55 25.31
C ASN A 281 66.35 7.33 25.32
N PRO A 282 66.03 6.24 26.06
CA PRO A 282 66.94 5.09 26.22
C PRO A 282 67.16 4.27 24.94
N LEU A 283 66.50 4.62 23.82
CA LEU A 283 66.67 3.98 22.52
C LEU A 283 67.65 4.71 21.59
N PHE A 284 68.17 5.88 21.97
CA PHE A 284 69.09 6.64 21.12
C PHE A 284 70.55 6.44 21.57
N ARG A 285 71.32 5.66 20.81
CA ARG A 285 72.79 5.61 20.89
C ARG A 285 73.37 6.35 19.68
N SER A 286 74.23 7.34 19.90
CA SER A 286 74.93 8.02 18.81
C SER A 286 75.92 7.06 18.14
N ALA A 287 75.80 6.87 16.84
CA ALA A 287 76.74 6.09 16.05
C ALA A 287 77.96 6.95 15.71
N THR A 288 79.08 6.74 16.41
CA THR A 288 80.38 7.32 16.05
C THR A 288 81.01 6.45 14.97
N THR A 289 80.93 6.85 13.69
CA THR A 289 81.65 6.16 12.60
C THR A 289 82.87 6.98 12.20
N THR A 290 84.04 6.61 12.73
CA THR A 290 85.35 7.17 12.36
C THR A 290 85.81 6.51 11.06
N VAL A 291 85.70 7.20 9.92
CA VAL A 291 86.30 6.76 8.66
C VAL A 291 87.69 7.38 8.53
N VAL A 292 88.73 6.56 8.71
CA VAL A 292 90.13 6.99 8.52
C VAL A 292 90.50 6.81 7.05
N ASN A 293 90.72 7.92 6.34
CA ASN A 293 91.13 7.92 4.93
C ASN A 293 92.65 7.61 4.81
N PRO A 294 93.08 6.49 4.20
CA PRO A 294 94.46 6.01 4.31
C PRO A 294 95.52 6.72 3.45
N LYS A 295 95.20 7.77 2.66
CA LYS A 295 96.17 8.38 1.72
C LYS A 295 96.15 9.91 1.62
N ALA A 296 95.98 10.62 2.73
CA ALA A 296 96.42 12.02 2.84
C ALA A 296 97.49 12.15 3.94
N PRO A 297 98.72 12.61 3.65
CA PRO A 297 99.61 13.12 4.68
C PRO A 297 99.07 14.45 5.23
N PRO A 298 99.34 14.77 6.51
CA PRO A 298 98.57 15.74 7.27
C PRO A 298 99.06 17.16 6.97
N ARG A 299 98.15 18.12 6.85
CA ARG A 299 98.30 19.43 7.48
C ARG A 299 97.03 20.28 7.38
N LEU A 300 96.51 20.57 8.57
CA LEU A 300 96.03 21.87 9.06
C LEU A 300 96.04 23.01 8.03
N LEU A 301 94.91 23.68 7.86
CA LEU A 301 94.74 25.11 8.21
C LEU A 301 93.30 25.59 7.91
N SER A 302 92.61 25.94 8.99
CA SER A 302 91.69 27.07 9.20
C SER A 302 91.15 27.89 8.01
N SER A 303 89.80 27.99 7.95
CA SER A 303 88.95 29.19 7.68
C SER A 303 89.11 29.97 6.35
N PRO A 304 88.19 30.92 6.04
CA PRO A 304 86.73 30.91 6.17
C PRO A 304 85.99 31.53 4.95
N ASP A 305 84.65 31.47 5.03
CA ASP A 305 83.64 32.45 4.58
C ASP A 305 83.57 32.97 3.14
N ALA A 306 82.38 32.81 2.57
CA ALA A 306 81.93 33.41 1.32
C ALA A 306 81.40 34.84 1.54
N MET A 307 81.86 35.78 0.72
CA MET A 307 81.35 37.15 0.65
C MET A 307 80.39 37.29 -0.53
N ALA A 308 79.12 37.51 -0.17
CA ALA A 308 78.16 38.48 -0.73
C ALA A 308 77.76 38.50 -2.23
N PRO A 309 76.52 38.96 -2.54
CA PRO A 309 75.87 38.78 -3.84
C PRO A 309 75.83 40.08 -4.68
N GLY A 310 75.48 39.95 -5.96
CA GLY A 310 75.18 41.07 -6.84
C GLY A 310 74.21 40.65 -7.95
N LEU A 311 73.27 41.55 -8.22
CA LEU A 311 72.36 41.70 -9.38
C LEU A 311 72.57 40.78 -10.59
#